data_AF-A0A951LB63-F1
#
_entry.id   AF-A0A951LB63-F1
#
_cell.length_a   1.000
_cell.length_b   1.000
_cell.length_c   1.000
_cell.angle_alpha   90.00
_cell.angle_beta   90.00
_cell.angle_gamma   90.00
#
_symmetry.space_group_name_H-M   'P 1'
#
loop_
_entity.id
_entity.type
_entity.pdbx_description
1 polymer ?
#
loop_
_entity_poly.entity_id
_entity_poly.type
_entity_poly.pdbx_seq_one_letter_code
_entity_poly.pdbx_strand_id
1 'polypeptide(L)'
;MSPTVTDNLIYDVGMHVGTDSAYYLRRGYKVVAIEANPALAARARAGFATELRDGRLTVLDVGIAASHGEATFWVCDDWTAWSSFDRSVASRNGNSHHPVSVRLRPLVEVFAEHGLPHYCKVDIEGNDRYCLEGLSDRFRPRFMSVELSEYPFLERMAELGFDRFKLIHQLSFSPPTRRWHAVRRVAPHAKLQAGLERGRGLARGALFDGRWYFRIGSSGPLPFDTARGWLTLEEARELRDYVTDQFASGGFGLLDSFDLHATDARALARL
;
A
#
# COMPACT_ATOMS: atom_id res chain seq x y z
N MET A 1 -23.04 17.35 7.35
CA MET A 1 -22.50 16.42 8.37
C MET A 1 -21.17 15.91 7.84
N SER A 2 -20.11 15.86 8.64
CA SER A 2 -18.87 15.21 8.21
C SER A 2 -19.15 13.72 7.98
N PRO A 3 -18.59 13.10 6.93
CA PRO A 3 -18.79 11.68 6.69
C PRO A 3 -18.23 10.86 7.85
N THR A 4 -18.93 9.80 8.21
CA THR A 4 -18.54 8.87 9.25
C THR A 4 -17.72 7.73 8.66
N VAL A 5 -16.59 7.41 9.29
CA VAL A 5 -15.77 6.26 8.93
C VAL A 5 -16.58 4.97 9.15
N THR A 6 -16.56 4.08 8.17
CA THR A 6 -17.13 2.74 8.26
C THR A 6 -16.11 1.76 8.84
N ASP A 7 -16.34 1.29 10.06
CA ASP A 7 -15.34 0.55 10.85
C ASP A 7 -14.87 -0.77 10.23
N ASN A 8 -15.69 -1.42 9.43
CA ASN A 8 -15.37 -2.69 8.78
C ASN A 8 -15.10 -2.56 7.27
N LEU A 9 -14.73 -1.37 6.80
CA LEU A 9 -14.47 -1.11 5.37
C LEU A 9 -12.98 -0.85 5.11
N ILE A 10 -12.41 -1.61 4.18
CA ILE A 10 -11.03 -1.47 3.70
C ILE A 10 -11.03 -1.13 2.22
N TYR A 11 -10.11 -0.26 1.80
CA TYR A 11 -9.80 -0.01 0.40
C TYR A 11 -8.46 -0.63 0.05
N ASP A 12 -8.45 -1.35 -1.06
CA ASP A 12 -7.27 -1.93 -1.70
C ASP A 12 -7.08 -1.23 -3.05
N VAL A 13 -6.35 -0.11 -3.04
CA VAL A 13 -6.10 0.73 -4.22
C VAL A 13 -4.82 0.24 -4.89
N GLY A 14 -4.97 -0.38 -6.05
CA GLY A 14 -3.93 -1.21 -6.67
C GLY A 14 -4.03 -2.67 -6.26
N MET A 15 -5.24 -3.23 -6.38
CA MET A 15 -5.57 -4.61 -5.95
C MET A 15 -4.66 -5.68 -6.58
N HIS A 16 -4.20 -5.46 -7.82
CA HIS A 16 -3.41 -6.39 -8.61
C HIS A 16 -4.09 -7.77 -8.73
N VAL A 17 -3.44 -8.85 -8.28
CA VAL A 17 -4.03 -10.21 -8.31
C VAL A 17 -4.96 -10.49 -7.12
N GLY A 18 -5.20 -9.51 -6.23
CA GLY A 18 -6.15 -9.61 -5.12
C GLY A 18 -5.63 -10.32 -3.88
N THR A 19 -4.31 -10.45 -3.71
CA THR A 19 -3.73 -11.11 -2.52
C THR A 19 -4.08 -10.37 -1.23
N ASP A 20 -3.98 -9.04 -1.24
CA ASP A 20 -4.29 -8.19 -0.08
C ASP A 20 -5.81 -8.16 0.18
N SER A 21 -6.62 -7.96 -0.88
CA SER A 21 -8.07 -8.13 -0.80
C SER A 21 -8.50 -9.46 -0.17
N ALA A 22 -7.93 -10.59 -0.58
CA ALA A 22 -8.24 -11.90 0.02
C ALA A 22 -7.90 -11.96 1.51
N TYR A 23 -6.79 -11.36 1.91
CA TYR A 23 -6.39 -11.24 3.31
C TYR A 23 -7.40 -10.40 4.11
N TYR A 24 -7.76 -9.21 3.62
CA TYR A 24 -8.72 -8.32 4.29
C TYR A 24 -10.11 -8.95 4.42
N LEU A 25 -10.59 -9.63 3.38
CA LEU A 25 -11.85 -10.39 3.38
C LEU A 25 -11.82 -11.51 4.42
N ARG A 26 -10.70 -12.24 4.54
CA ARG A 26 -10.52 -13.28 5.56
C ARG A 26 -10.54 -12.71 6.98
N ARG A 27 -10.01 -11.50 7.16
CA ARG A 27 -10.05 -10.76 8.44
C ARG A 27 -11.44 -10.26 8.80
N GLY A 28 -12.44 -10.44 7.92
CA GLY A 28 -13.84 -10.10 8.18
C GLY A 28 -14.25 -8.71 7.70
N TYR A 29 -13.37 -8.00 6.98
CA TYR A 29 -13.67 -6.69 6.43
C TYR A 29 -14.45 -6.79 5.12
N LYS A 30 -15.22 -5.74 4.83
CA LYS A 30 -15.66 -5.43 3.48
C LYS A 30 -14.54 -4.71 2.74
N VAL A 31 -14.41 -4.97 1.45
CA VAL A 31 -13.33 -4.43 0.63
C VAL A 31 -13.89 -3.70 -0.58
N VAL A 32 -13.39 -2.48 -0.84
CA VAL A 32 -13.49 -1.82 -2.15
C VAL A 32 -12.11 -1.91 -2.79
N ALA A 33 -12.00 -2.76 -3.81
CA ALA A 33 -10.78 -3.00 -4.55
C ALA A 33 -10.80 -2.19 -5.84
N ILE A 34 -9.72 -1.43 -6.09
CA ILE A 34 -9.56 -0.57 -7.27
C ILE A 34 -8.38 -1.08 -8.08
N GLU A 35 -8.60 -1.31 -9.37
CA GLU A 35 -7.60 -1.87 -10.28
C GLU A 35 -7.69 -1.20 -11.66
N ALA A 36 -6.58 -0.68 -12.16
CA ALA A 36 -6.54 -0.02 -13.47
C ALA A 36 -6.47 -1.04 -14.62
N ASN A 37 -5.85 -2.20 -14.41
CA ASN A 37 -5.74 -3.26 -15.41
C ASN A 37 -7.08 -4.00 -15.56
N PRO A 38 -7.80 -3.84 -16.68
CA PRO A 38 -9.12 -4.44 -16.86
C PRO A 38 -9.09 -5.98 -16.84
N ALA A 39 -7.98 -6.60 -17.28
CA ALA A 39 -7.84 -8.05 -17.25
C ALA A 39 -7.71 -8.59 -15.82
N LEU A 40 -6.97 -7.90 -14.95
CA LEU A 40 -6.86 -8.26 -13.54
C LEU A 40 -8.17 -8.01 -12.79
N ALA A 41 -8.86 -6.90 -13.06
CA ALA A 41 -10.18 -6.64 -12.51
C ALA A 41 -11.20 -7.71 -12.91
N ALA A 42 -11.22 -8.13 -14.18
CA ALA A 42 -12.07 -9.23 -14.65
C ALA A 42 -11.73 -10.56 -13.97
N ARG A 43 -10.44 -10.87 -13.81
CA ARG A 43 -9.99 -12.06 -13.08
C ARG A 43 -10.42 -12.04 -11.61
N ALA A 44 -10.33 -10.89 -10.94
CA ALA A 44 -10.80 -10.76 -9.57
C ALA A 44 -12.32 -10.95 -9.47
N ARG A 45 -13.09 -10.41 -10.41
CA ARG A 45 -14.55 -10.63 -10.45
C ARG A 45 -14.92 -12.12 -10.56
N ALA A 46 -14.15 -12.89 -11.32
CA ALA A 46 -14.32 -14.34 -11.39
C ALA A 46 -13.84 -15.06 -10.12
N GLY A 47 -12.67 -14.69 -9.59
CA GLY A 47 -12.04 -15.34 -8.44
C GLY A 47 -12.73 -15.09 -7.10
N PHE A 48 -13.38 -13.95 -6.93
CA PHE A 48 -14.09 -13.53 -5.72
C PHE A 48 -15.61 -13.48 -5.90
N ALA A 49 -16.15 -14.36 -6.77
CA ALA A 49 -17.57 -14.35 -7.11
C ALA A 49 -18.51 -14.51 -5.90
N THR A 50 -18.07 -15.22 -4.86
CA THR A 50 -18.84 -15.37 -3.62
C THR A 50 -18.85 -14.09 -2.81
N GLU A 51 -17.68 -13.48 -2.57
CA GLU A 51 -17.54 -12.23 -1.84
C GLU A 51 -18.27 -11.06 -2.51
N LEU A 52 -18.28 -11.02 -3.84
CA LEU A 52 -19.06 -10.05 -4.61
C LEU A 52 -20.56 -10.26 -4.40
N ARG A 53 -21.04 -11.50 -4.50
CA ARG A 53 -22.45 -11.83 -4.29
C ARG A 53 -22.93 -11.51 -2.87
N ASP A 54 -22.06 -11.74 -1.89
CA ASP A 54 -22.34 -11.48 -0.47
C ASP A 54 -22.21 -9.98 -0.12
N GLY A 55 -21.82 -9.12 -1.06
CA GLY A 55 -21.58 -7.70 -0.82
C GLY A 55 -20.41 -7.42 0.13
N ARG A 56 -19.47 -8.38 0.25
CA ARG A 56 -18.22 -8.23 1.01
C ARG A 56 -17.10 -7.63 0.17
N LEU A 57 -17.17 -7.73 -1.15
CA LEU A 57 -16.20 -7.13 -2.07
C LEU A 57 -16.93 -6.26 -3.11
N THR A 58 -16.31 -5.13 -3.47
CA THR A 58 -16.63 -4.33 -4.67
C THR A 58 -15.34 -4.20 -5.48
N VAL A 59 -15.41 -4.40 -6.81
CA VAL A 59 -14.25 -4.29 -7.72
C VAL A 59 -14.50 -3.19 -8.76
N LEU A 60 -13.68 -2.14 -8.71
CA LEU A 60 -13.72 -1.00 -9.62
C LEU A 60 -12.55 -1.09 -10.60
N ASP A 61 -12.86 -1.13 -11.90
CA ASP A 61 -11.90 -1.11 -13.01
C ASP A 61 -11.64 0.32 -13.48
N VAL A 62 -10.96 1.10 -12.65
CA VAL A 62 -10.65 2.52 -12.86
C VAL A 62 -9.24 2.84 -12.36
N GLY A 63 -8.60 3.84 -12.97
CA GLY A 63 -7.39 4.46 -12.45
C GLY A 63 -7.72 5.61 -11.50
N ILE A 64 -6.91 5.80 -10.47
CA ILE A 64 -7.02 6.98 -9.60
C ILE A 64 -6.21 8.15 -10.17
N ALA A 65 -6.85 9.31 -10.27
CA ALA A 65 -6.24 10.55 -10.75
C ALA A 65 -6.91 11.79 -10.12
N ALA A 66 -6.37 12.98 -10.40
CA ALA A 66 -6.93 14.25 -9.89
C ALA A 66 -8.33 14.59 -10.41
N SER A 67 -8.72 14.06 -11.57
CA SER A 67 -10.01 14.35 -12.22
C SER A 67 -10.52 13.12 -12.99
N HIS A 68 -11.79 13.18 -13.41
CA HIS A 68 -12.35 12.26 -14.39
C HIS A 68 -11.64 12.36 -15.74
N GLY A 69 -11.73 11.30 -16.52
CA GLY A 69 -11.22 11.25 -17.89
C GLY A 69 -10.88 9.82 -18.31
N GLU A 70 -10.07 9.72 -19.35
CA GLU A 70 -9.42 8.48 -19.76
C GLU A 70 -7.92 8.74 -19.92
N ALA A 71 -7.10 7.75 -19.61
CA ALA A 71 -5.68 7.80 -19.88
C ALA A 71 -5.15 6.44 -20.32
N THR A 72 -4.04 6.49 -21.05
CA THR A 72 -3.28 5.29 -21.41
C THR A 72 -2.61 4.72 -20.17
N PHE A 73 -3.00 3.51 -19.81
CA PHE A 73 -2.33 2.68 -18.81
C PHE A 73 -1.44 1.66 -19.53
N TRP A 74 -0.20 1.50 -19.08
CA TRP A 74 0.76 0.57 -19.66
C TRP A 74 0.80 -0.70 -18.83
N VAL A 75 0.33 -1.80 -19.41
CA VAL A 75 0.39 -3.12 -18.80
C VAL A 75 1.76 -3.71 -19.07
N CYS A 76 2.46 -4.10 -18.00
CA CYS A 76 3.71 -4.86 -18.08
C CYS A 76 3.36 -6.35 -18.23
N ASP A 77 3.69 -6.95 -19.38
CA ASP A 77 3.32 -8.33 -19.72
C ASP A 77 4.15 -9.36 -18.94
N ASP A 78 5.44 -9.04 -18.73
CA ASP A 78 6.37 -9.93 -18.03
C ASP A 78 6.16 -9.92 -16.52
N TRP A 79 5.72 -8.79 -15.97
CA TRP A 79 5.47 -8.60 -14.54
C TRP A 79 4.38 -7.56 -14.30
N THR A 80 3.13 -8.04 -14.24
CA THR A 80 1.93 -7.17 -14.16
C THR A 80 1.90 -6.22 -12.96
N ALA A 81 2.66 -6.50 -11.89
CA ALA A 81 2.76 -5.59 -10.74
C ALA A 81 3.48 -4.28 -11.11
N TRP A 82 4.27 -4.24 -12.20
CA TRP A 82 4.89 -3.00 -12.69
C TRP A 82 4.04 -2.28 -13.75
N SER A 83 2.75 -2.60 -13.85
CA SER A 83 1.85 -1.85 -14.73
C SER A 83 1.62 -0.47 -14.15
N SER A 84 1.64 0.57 -14.98
CA SER A 84 1.55 1.96 -14.51
C SER A 84 1.01 2.89 -15.59
N PHE A 85 0.53 4.07 -15.17
CA PHE A 85 0.28 5.18 -16.10
C PHE A 85 1.60 5.77 -16.65
N ASP A 86 2.74 5.52 -16.00
CA ASP A 86 4.05 5.82 -16.55
C ASP A 86 4.61 4.62 -17.34
N ARG A 87 4.81 4.83 -18.65
CA ARG A 87 5.43 3.84 -19.53
C ARG A 87 6.81 3.40 -19.06
N SER A 88 7.58 4.30 -18.44
CA SER A 88 8.95 4.01 -17.99
C SER A 88 8.98 2.92 -16.93
N VAL A 89 7.95 2.83 -16.09
CA VAL A 89 7.78 1.80 -15.06
C VAL A 89 7.44 0.45 -15.70
N ALA A 90 6.45 0.43 -16.60
CA ALA A 90 6.02 -0.80 -17.28
C ALA A 90 7.08 -1.39 -18.22
N SER A 91 7.95 -0.54 -18.78
CA SER A 91 9.05 -0.95 -19.66
C SER A 91 10.39 -1.14 -18.93
N ARG A 92 10.41 -1.04 -17.59
CA ARG A 92 11.62 -1.17 -16.78
C ARG A 92 12.32 -2.50 -17.08
N ASN A 93 13.65 -2.46 -17.14
CA ASN A 93 14.50 -3.60 -17.47
C ASN A 93 14.23 -4.21 -18.86
N GLY A 94 13.61 -3.46 -19.78
CA GLY A 94 13.30 -3.94 -21.13
C GLY A 94 12.08 -4.85 -21.20
N ASN A 95 11.23 -4.84 -20.16
CA ASN A 95 10.01 -5.65 -20.12
C ASN A 95 9.06 -5.31 -21.28
N SER A 96 8.44 -6.36 -21.80
CA SER A 96 7.35 -6.27 -22.77
C SER A 96 6.14 -5.60 -22.13
N HIS A 97 5.49 -4.73 -22.88
CA HIS A 97 4.35 -3.96 -22.39
C HIS A 97 3.43 -3.54 -23.53
N HIS A 98 2.16 -3.32 -23.21
CA HIS A 98 1.17 -2.80 -24.14
C HIS A 98 0.26 -1.76 -23.49
N PRO A 99 -0.28 -0.81 -24.26
CA PRO A 99 -1.20 0.20 -23.75
C PRO A 99 -2.64 -0.31 -23.71
N VAL A 100 -3.40 0.12 -22.70
CA VAL A 100 -4.86 -0.01 -22.61
C VAL A 100 -5.47 1.34 -22.19
N SER A 101 -6.69 1.65 -22.66
CA SER A 101 -7.40 2.85 -22.19
C SER A 101 -8.13 2.56 -20.88
N VAL A 102 -7.93 3.41 -19.87
CA VAL A 102 -8.51 3.24 -18.54
C VAL A 102 -9.26 4.52 -18.14
N ARG A 103 -10.48 4.35 -17.63
CA ARG A 103 -11.26 5.45 -17.06
C ARG A 103 -10.66 5.90 -15.74
N LEU A 104 -10.58 7.21 -15.54
CA LEU A 104 -10.00 7.83 -14.36
C LEU A 104 -11.07 8.34 -13.42
N ARG A 105 -10.82 8.25 -12.11
CA ARG A 105 -11.68 8.79 -11.06
C ARG A 105 -10.87 9.37 -9.89
N PRO A 106 -11.31 10.48 -9.29
CA PRO A 106 -10.79 10.94 -8.00
C PRO A 106 -11.16 9.97 -6.86
N LEU A 107 -10.19 9.60 -6.02
CA LEU A 107 -10.43 8.69 -4.89
C LEU A 107 -11.50 9.22 -3.92
N VAL A 108 -11.53 10.55 -3.73
CA VAL A 108 -12.51 11.23 -2.87
C VAL A 108 -13.96 10.94 -3.27
N GLU A 109 -14.23 10.79 -4.58
CA GLU A 109 -15.56 10.47 -5.06
C GLU A 109 -15.91 8.99 -4.86
N VAL A 110 -14.91 8.11 -4.95
CA VAL A 110 -15.09 6.69 -4.65
C VAL A 110 -15.47 6.51 -3.17
N PHE A 111 -14.82 7.25 -2.26
CA PHE A 111 -15.21 7.30 -0.85
C PHE A 111 -16.62 7.85 -0.64
N ALA A 112 -17.04 8.84 -1.43
CA ALA A 112 -18.39 9.39 -1.33
C ALA A 112 -19.46 8.37 -1.79
N GLU A 113 -19.13 7.54 -2.79
CA GLU A 113 -20.01 6.52 -3.34
C GLU A 113 -20.09 5.25 -2.46
N HIS A 114 -18.95 4.75 -1.97
CA HIS A 114 -18.86 3.45 -1.29
C HIS A 114 -18.59 3.54 0.21
N GLY A 115 -18.44 4.75 0.76
CA GLY A 115 -18.20 5.01 2.16
C GLY A 115 -16.74 5.29 2.49
N LEU A 116 -16.52 6.09 3.55
CA LEU A 116 -15.21 6.47 4.04
C LEU A 116 -14.58 5.31 4.84
N PRO A 117 -13.37 4.83 4.50
CA PRO A 117 -12.89 3.56 5.03
C PRO A 117 -12.21 3.65 6.39
N HIS A 118 -12.24 2.51 7.10
CA HIS A 118 -11.40 2.26 8.26
C HIS A 118 -9.92 2.22 7.86
N TYR A 119 -9.58 1.50 6.80
CA TYR A 119 -8.21 1.41 6.30
C TYR A 119 -8.17 1.59 4.77
N CYS A 120 -7.22 2.38 4.27
CA CYS A 120 -6.99 2.56 2.84
C CYS A 120 -5.53 2.23 2.51
N LYS A 121 -5.30 1.13 1.78
CA LYS A 121 -4.01 0.77 1.22
C LYS A 121 -3.90 1.34 -0.19
N VAL A 122 -2.78 1.98 -0.49
CA VAL A 122 -2.47 2.59 -1.79
C VAL A 122 -1.12 2.08 -2.26
N ASP A 123 -1.12 1.52 -3.46
CA ASP A 123 0.05 0.96 -4.13
C ASP A 123 -0.27 0.83 -5.63
N ILE A 124 -0.15 1.95 -6.35
CA ILE A 124 -0.52 2.05 -7.77
C ILE A 124 0.66 2.48 -8.65
N GLU A 125 1.88 2.28 -8.17
CA GLU A 125 3.14 2.37 -8.92
C GLU A 125 3.26 3.69 -9.71
N GLY A 126 3.12 4.83 -9.02
CA GLY A 126 3.49 6.17 -9.52
C GLY A 126 2.41 7.25 -9.40
N ASN A 127 1.13 6.87 -9.33
CA ASN A 127 0.02 7.81 -9.20
C ASN A 127 -0.50 7.98 -7.76
N ASP A 128 0.19 7.41 -6.79
CA ASP A 128 -0.16 7.32 -5.38
C ASP A 128 -0.46 8.70 -4.76
N ARG A 129 0.22 9.76 -5.22
CA ARG A 129 -0.04 11.15 -4.79
C ARG A 129 -1.49 11.59 -4.99
N TYR A 130 -2.15 11.14 -6.06
CA TYR A 130 -3.53 11.52 -6.35
C TYR A 130 -4.53 10.93 -5.35
N CYS A 131 -4.12 9.90 -4.60
CA CYS A 131 -4.91 9.35 -3.51
C CYS A 131 -4.97 10.27 -2.29
N LEU A 132 -4.05 11.24 -2.15
CA LEU A 132 -4.00 12.19 -1.02
C LEU A 132 -4.38 13.62 -1.41
N GLU A 133 -4.15 14.02 -2.66
CA GLU A 133 -4.37 15.41 -3.11
C GLU A 133 -5.84 15.85 -2.97
N GLY A 134 -6.79 14.94 -3.21
CA GLY A 134 -8.22 15.20 -3.08
C GLY A 134 -8.80 15.06 -1.65
N LEU A 135 -7.98 14.66 -0.67
CA LEU A 135 -8.44 14.43 0.69
C LEU A 135 -8.40 15.71 1.54
N SER A 136 -9.17 15.71 2.62
CA SER A 136 -9.16 16.74 3.66
C SER A 136 -9.16 16.11 5.05
N ASP A 137 -8.90 16.90 6.08
CA ASP A 137 -8.93 16.47 7.49
C ASP A 137 -10.26 15.81 7.90
N ARG A 138 -11.36 16.25 7.32
CA ARG A 138 -12.72 15.73 7.53
C ARG A 138 -13.09 14.58 6.60
N PHE A 139 -12.32 14.36 5.56
CA PHE A 139 -12.60 13.37 4.52
C PHE A 139 -11.34 12.54 4.28
N ARG A 140 -10.89 11.84 5.33
CA ARG A 140 -9.75 10.92 5.27
C ARG A 140 -10.09 9.58 5.93
N PRO A 141 -9.42 8.48 5.52
CA PRO A 141 -9.48 7.21 6.21
C PRO A 141 -9.04 7.31 7.67
N ARG A 142 -9.46 6.36 8.51
CA ARG A 142 -8.94 6.25 9.89
C ARG A 142 -7.49 5.78 9.91
N PHE A 143 -7.14 4.83 9.05
CA PHE A 143 -5.79 4.36 8.79
C PHE A 143 -5.50 4.48 7.29
N MET A 144 -4.31 4.91 6.92
CA MET A 144 -3.88 4.99 5.52
C MET A 144 -2.49 4.37 5.37
N SER A 145 -2.24 3.76 4.23
CA SER A 145 -0.94 3.21 3.85
C SER A 145 -0.60 3.65 2.43
N VAL A 146 0.65 4.07 2.23
CA VAL A 146 1.24 4.36 0.92
C VAL A 146 2.64 3.77 0.88
N GLU A 147 3.12 3.39 -0.30
CA GLU A 147 4.53 3.12 -0.49
C GLU A 147 5.34 4.43 -0.42
N LEU A 148 6.46 4.40 0.30
CA LEU A 148 7.39 5.51 0.40
C LEU A 148 8.01 5.79 -0.97
N SER A 149 7.91 7.03 -1.43
CA SER A 149 8.52 7.48 -2.68
C SER A 149 9.13 8.87 -2.51
N GLU A 150 9.53 9.51 -3.62
CA GLU A 150 10.01 10.89 -3.62
C GLU A 150 8.93 11.91 -3.23
N TYR A 151 7.65 11.55 -3.34
CA TYR A 151 6.56 12.42 -2.90
C TYR A 151 6.55 12.54 -1.37
N PRO A 152 6.35 13.75 -0.79
CA PRO A 152 6.41 13.97 0.66
C PRO A 152 5.15 13.46 1.38
N PHE A 153 4.90 12.16 1.31
CA PHE A 153 3.70 11.53 1.87
C PHE A 153 3.58 11.74 3.37
N LEU A 154 4.69 11.72 4.11
CA LEU A 154 4.68 11.91 5.56
C LEU A 154 4.14 13.30 5.93
N GLU A 155 4.67 14.34 5.30
CA GLU A 155 4.23 15.71 5.49
C GLU A 155 2.77 15.88 5.04
N ARG A 156 2.42 15.34 3.86
CA ARG A 156 1.06 15.43 3.33
C ARG A 156 0.04 14.73 4.24
N MET A 157 0.37 13.57 4.79
CA MET A 157 -0.47 12.88 5.75
C MET A 157 -0.61 13.67 7.06
N ALA A 158 0.47 14.31 7.53
CA ALA A 158 0.40 15.19 8.70
C ALA A 158 -0.53 16.39 8.48
N GLU A 159 -0.49 17.01 7.29
CA GLU A 159 -1.42 18.10 6.91
C GLU A 159 -2.88 17.66 6.88
N LEU A 160 -3.14 16.39 6.52
CA LEU A 160 -4.48 15.79 6.60
C LEU A 160 -4.91 15.49 8.05
N GLY A 161 -4.05 15.75 9.04
CA GLY A 161 -4.37 15.58 10.46
C GLY A 161 -4.09 14.18 11.00
N PHE A 162 -3.26 13.38 10.33
CA PHE A 162 -2.65 12.21 10.94
C PHE A 162 -1.52 12.64 11.87
N ASP A 163 -1.41 12.05 13.07
CA ASP A 163 -0.39 12.40 14.05
C ASP A 163 0.37 11.17 14.60
N ARG A 164 0.09 9.99 14.04
CA ARG A 164 0.73 8.73 14.40
C ARG A 164 1.12 7.96 13.14
N PHE A 165 2.37 7.50 13.09
CA PHE A 165 2.95 6.89 11.89
C PHE A 165 3.67 5.58 12.17
N LYS A 166 3.79 4.73 11.14
CA LYS A 166 4.69 3.58 11.12
C LYS A 166 5.36 3.50 9.76
N LEU A 167 6.65 3.17 9.75
CA LEU A 167 7.36 2.83 8.53
C LEU A 167 7.71 1.34 8.58
N ILE A 168 7.22 0.55 7.62
CA ILE A 168 7.29 -0.90 7.63
C ILE A 168 8.00 -1.39 6.38
N HIS A 169 8.98 -2.28 6.54
CA HIS A 169 9.69 -2.85 5.40
C HIS A 169 8.89 -3.98 4.74
N GLN A 170 8.69 -3.94 3.42
CA GLN A 170 7.79 -4.88 2.71
C GLN A 170 8.31 -6.34 2.62
N LEU A 171 9.58 -6.61 2.92
CA LEU A 171 10.07 -8.00 3.01
C LEU A 171 9.94 -8.60 4.40
N SER A 172 10.05 -7.78 5.46
CA SER A 172 10.08 -8.26 6.85
C SER A 172 8.83 -7.92 7.65
N PHE A 173 7.93 -7.11 7.09
CA PHE A 173 6.74 -6.52 7.73
C PHE A 173 7.04 -5.99 9.14
N SER A 174 8.20 -5.36 9.27
CA SER A 174 8.75 -4.87 10.51
C SER A 174 9.40 -3.50 10.31
N PRO A 175 9.38 -2.62 11.31
CA PRO A 175 10.07 -1.33 11.21
C PRO A 175 11.58 -1.51 11.02
N PRO A 176 12.24 -0.70 10.18
CA PRO A 176 13.69 -0.71 10.07
C PRO A 176 14.33 -0.32 11.41
N THR A 177 15.50 -0.89 11.70
CA THR A 177 16.26 -0.55 12.91
C THR A 177 17.73 -0.47 12.54
N ARG A 178 18.43 0.58 12.98
CA ARG A 178 19.86 0.82 12.69
C ARG A 178 20.73 -0.42 12.93
N ARG A 179 20.53 -1.09 14.08
CA ARG A 179 21.26 -2.33 14.43
C ARG A 179 21.06 -3.44 13.40
N TRP A 180 19.82 -3.67 12.95
CA TRP A 180 19.53 -4.74 12.00
C TRP A 180 20.06 -4.42 10.61
N HIS A 181 19.90 -3.16 10.17
CA HIS A 181 20.42 -2.73 8.88
C HIS A 181 21.95 -2.85 8.80
N ALA A 182 22.67 -2.49 9.87
CA ALA A 182 24.13 -2.68 9.92
C ALA A 182 24.55 -4.14 9.73
N VAL A 183 23.81 -5.09 10.33
CA VAL A 183 24.03 -6.54 10.15
C VAL A 183 23.71 -6.97 8.72
N ARG A 184 22.63 -6.44 8.15
CA ARG A 184 22.24 -6.78 6.79
C ARG A 184 23.21 -6.23 5.73
N ARG A 185 23.75 -5.03 5.93
CA ARG A 185 24.60 -4.32 4.97
C ARG A 185 25.91 -5.05 4.66
N VAL A 186 26.40 -5.91 5.56
CA VAL A 186 27.60 -6.73 5.29
C VAL A 186 27.33 -7.90 4.34
N ALA A 187 26.08 -8.17 3.97
CA ALA A 187 25.76 -9.25 3.05
C ALA A 187 26.10 -8.87 1.59
N PRO A 188 26.84 -9.74 0.86
CA PRO A 188 27.47 -9.41 -0.42
C PRO A 188 26.53 -9.13 -1.61
N HIS A 189 25.27 -9.59 -1.59
CA HIS A 189 24.37 -9.40 -2.73
C HIS A 189 22.89 -9.30 -2.34
N ALA A 190 22.09 -8.65 -3.19
CA ALA A 190 20.69 -8.30 -2.95
C ALA A 190 19.80 -9.50 -2.57
N LYS A 191 19.99 -10.67 -3.20
CA LYS A 191 19.21 -11.88 -2.84
C LYS A 191 19.45 -12.33 -1.39
N LEU A 192 20.69 -12.27 -0.91
CA LEU A 192 21.01 -12.65 0.47
C LEU A 192 20.48 -11.61 1.45
N GLN A 193 20.60 -10.33 1.10
CA GLN A 193 19.99 -9.24 1.86
C GLN A 193 18.47 -9.41 2.02
N ALA A 194 17.76 -9.71 0.93
CA ALA A 194 16.33 -10.00 0.96
C ALA A 194 16.01 -11.25 1.83
N GLY A 195 16.84 -12.29 1.73
CA GLY A 195 16.73 -13.48 2.58
C GLY A 195 16.89 -13.17 4.07
N LEU A 196 17.82 -12.28 4.44
CA LEU A 196 18.00 -11.82 5.82
C LEU A 196 16.77 -11.06 6.33
N GLU A 197 16.18 -10.16 5.53
CA GLU A 197 14.93 -9.47 5.92
C GLU A 197 13.78 -10.47 6.09
N ARG A 198 13.64 -11.46 5.21
CA ARG A 198 12.64 -12.52 5.41
C ARG A 198 12.89 -13.29 6.71
N GLY A 199 14.14 -13.65 6.99
CA GLY A 199 14.51 -14.29 8.27
C GLY A 199 14.16 -13.43 9.48
N ARG A 200 14.37 -12.12 9.40
CA ARG A 200 13.98 -11.14 10.43
C ARG A 200 12.47 -11.13 10.66
N GLY A 201 11.70 -11.10 9.58
CA GLY A 201 10.24 -11.08 9.65
C GLY A 201 9.69 -12.36 10.27
N LEU A 202 10.26 -13.53 9.92
CA LEU A 202 9.94 -14.81 10.56
C LEU A 202 10.25 -14.77 12.07
N ALA A 203 11.45 -14.33 12.45
CA ALA A 203 11.87 -14.28 13.85
C ALA A 203 10.99 -13.33 14.71
N ARG A 204 10.30 -12.39 14.08
CA ARG A 204 9.36 -11.46 14.72
C ARG A 204 7.89 -11.88 14.60
N GLY A 205 7.59 -13.01 13.95
CA GLY A 205 6.22 -13.44 13.68
C GLY A 205 5.46 -12.53 12.71
N ALA A 206 6.15 -11.67 11.97
CA ALA A 206 5.53 -10.66 11.10
C ALA A 206 5.14 -11.21 9.71
N LEU A 207 5.75 -12.33 9.30
CA LEU A 207 5.45 -12.99 8.02
C LEU A 207 4.24 -13.94 8.07
N PHE A 208 3.69 -14.17 9.26
CA PHE A 208 2.59 -15.10 9.45
C PHE A 208 1.69 -14.65 10.60
N ASP A 209 0.41 -14.42 10.35
CA ASP A 209 -0.55 -13.99 11.39
C ASP A 209 -1.18 -15.16 12.17
N GLY A 210 -0.62 -16.37 12.05
CA GLY A 210 -1.18 -17.61 12.60
C GLY A 210 -2.05 -18.38 11.61
N ARG A 211 -2.51 -17.74 10.54
CA ARG A 211 -3.50 -18.28 9.60
C ARG A 211 -3.19 -17.95 8.15
N TRP A 212 -2.44 -16.89 7.89
CA TRP A 212 -2.10 -16.33 6.60
C TRP A 212 -0.59 -16.10 6.50
N TYR A 213 0.02 -16.57 5.42
CA TYR A 213 1.43 -16.32 5.14
C TYR A 213 1.57 -15.21 4.10
N PHE A 214 2.31 -14.16 4.46
CA PHE A 214 2.51 -13.01 3.61
C PHE A 214 3.64 -13.27 2.60
N ARG A 215 3.25 -13.42 1.33
CA ARG A 215 4.18 -13.63 0.21
C ARG A 215 4.89 -12.32 -0.12
N ILE A 216 6.02 -12.42 -0.82
CA ILE A 216 6.69 -11.23 -1.36
C ILE A 216 5.71 -10.53 -2.31
N GLY A 217 5.59 -9.20 -2.17
CA GLY A 217 4.64 -8.39 -2.93
C GLY A 217 3.24 -8.30 -2.31
N SER A 218 3.03 -8.73 -1.07
CA SER A 218 1.82 -8.37 -0.30
C SER A 218 2.07 -7.17 0.59
N SER A 219 1.02 -6.44 0.98
CA SER A 219 1.11 -5.34 1.96
C SER A 219 1.48 -5.79 3.38
N GLY A 220 1.49 -7.10 3.65
CA GLY A 220 1.71 -7.65 4.99
C GLY A 220 0.48 -7.55 5.90
N PRO A 221 0.67 -7.72 7.23
CA PRO A 221 -0.40 -7.57 8.20
C PRO A 221 -1.01 -6.16 8.21
N LEU A 222 -2.24 -6.03 8.71
CA LEU A 222 -2.83 -4.71 8.96
C LEU A 222 -1.92 -3.88 9.89
N PRO A 223 -1.85 -2.55 9.71
CA PRO A 223 -0.86 -1.72 10.40
C PRO A 223 -1.00 -1.74 11.93
N PHE A 224 -2.20 -2.00 12.45
CA PHE A 224 -2.45 -2.16 13.89
C PHE A 224 -2.07 -3.54 14.44
N ASP A 225 -1.81 -4.54 13.60
CA ASP A 225 -1.28 -5.84 14.00
C ASP A 225 0.26 -5.92 13.89
N THR A 226 0.89 -4.94 13.24
CA THR A 226 2.35 -4.91 13.10
C THR A 226 3.04 -4.54 14.41
N ALA A 227 4.22 -5.13 14.64
CA ALA A 227 5.00 -4.91 15.84
C ALA A 227 5.48 -3.45 15.99
N ARG A 228 5.79 -3.08 17.24
CA ARG A 228 6.19 -1.73 17.72
C ARG A 228 5.05 -0.71 17.71
N GLY A 229 5.21 0.28 18.59
CA GLY A 229 4.29 1.40 18.72
C GLY A 229 4.32 2.34 17.51
N TRP A 230 3.29 3.18 17.43
CA TRP A 230 3.20 4.24 16.44
C TRP A 230 4.08 5.42 16.85
N LEU A 231 4.79 5.97 15.88
CA LEU A 231 5.71 7.10 16.01
C LEU A 231 4.95 8.43 15.94
N THR A 232 5.47 9.44 16.63
CA THR A 232 5.12 10.85 16.37
C THR A 232 5.64 11.29 14.99
N LEU A 233 5.22 12.47 14.52
CA LEU A 233 5.71 13.03 13.26
C LEU A 233 7.23 13.24 13.27
N GLU A 234 7.79 13.69 14.39
CA GLU A 234 9.24 13.94 14.53
C GLU A 234 10.03 12.64 14.43
N GLU A 235 9.66 11.61 15.21
CA GLU A 235 10.28 10.30 15.15
C GLU A 235 10.13 9.63 13.77
N ALA A 236 8.98 9.83 13.11
CA ALA A 236 8.74 9.32 11.77
C ALA A 236 9.63 10.00 10.72
N ARG A 237 9.88 11.32 10.85
CA ARG A 237 10.82 12.05 9.99
C ARG A 237 12.23 11.53 10.17
N GLU A 238 12.70 11.37 11.40
CA GLU A 238 14.02 10.82 11.67
C GLU A 238 14.20 9.41 11.06
N LEU A 239 13.16 8.58 11.15
CA LEU A 239 13.20 7.24 10.58
C LEU A 239 13.16 7.26 9.04
N ARG A 240 12.36 8.15 8.44
CA ARG A 240 12.30 8.37 6.99
C ARG A 240 13.65 8.85 6.48
N ASP A 241 14.24 9.87 7.09
CA ASP A 241 15.53 10.43 6.72
C ASP A 241 16.62 9.36 6.78
N TYR A 242 16.64 8.56 7.86
CA TYR A 242 17.53 7.42 7.96
C TYR A 242 17.35 6.42 6.80
N VAL A 243 16.12 6.09 6.42
CA VAL A 243 15.84 5.17 5.31
C VAL A 243 16.29 5.78 3.98
N THR A 244 16.00 7.05 3.73
CA THR A 244 16.45 7.80 2.55
C THR A 244 17.98 7.82 2.44
N ASP A 245 18.68 8.08 3.55
CA ASP A 245 20.15 8.04 3.59
C ASP A 245 20.70 6.64 3.26
N GLN A 246 20.01 5.58 3.69
CA GLN A 246 20.42 4.23 3.34
C GLN A 246 20.15 3.91 1.87
N PHE A 247 19.09 4.42 1.23
CA PHE A 247 18.92 4.30 -0.22
C PHE A 247 20.02 5.05 -0.96
N ALA A 248 20.29 6.31 -0.59
CA ALA A 248 21.32 7.15 -1.21
C ALA A 248 22.73 6.56 -1.10
N SER A 249 23.03 5.88 0.00
CA SER A 249 24.32 5.22 0.23
C SER A 249 24.41 3.79 -0.32
N GLY A 250 23.40 3.30 -1.04
CA GLY A 250 23.36 1.93 -1.59
C GLY A 250 23.20 0.84 -0.52
N GLY A 251 22.74 1.21 0.68
CA GLY A 251 22.45 0.30 1.79
C GLY A 251 21.14 -0.48 1.63
N PHE A 252 20.30 -0.12 0.66
CA PHE A 252 19.10 -0.85 0.24
C PHE A 252 19.24 -1.29 -1.22
N GLY A 253 18.72 -2.47 -1.53
CA GLY A 253 18.73 -3.06 -2.86
C GLY A 253 17.40 -2.87 -3.60
N LEU A 254 17.34 -3.40 -4.82
CA LEU A 254 16.19 -3.28 -5.74
C LEU A 254 14.89 -3.93 -5.24
N LEU A 255 14.93 -4.68 -4.15
CA LEU A 255 13.78 -5.37 -3.56
C LEU A 255 13.31 -4.72 -2.26
N ASP A 256 13.95 -3.63 -1.84
CA ASP A 256 13.60 -2.93 -0.62
C ASP A 256 12.66 -1.78 -0.94
N SER A 257 11.53 -1.83 -0.25
CA SER A 257 10.44 -0.87 -0.30
C SER A 257 9.86 -0.76 1.11
N PHE A 258 9.23 0.37 1.39
CA PHE A 258 8.72 0.69 2.71
C PHE A 258 7.31 1.23 2.62
N ASP A 259 6.41 0.67 3.40
CA ASP A 259 5.07 1.22 3.58
C ASP A 259 5.10 2.25 4.70
N LEU A 260 4.62 3.45 4.40
CA LEU A 260 4.28 4.47 5.38
C LEU A 260 2.80 4.32 5.74
N HIS A 261 2.56 3.89 6.97
CA HIS A 261 1.23 3.88 7.56
C HIS A 261 1.01 5.13 8.41
N ALA A 262 -0.21 5.68 8.37
CA ALA A 262 -0.62 6.83 9.15
C ALA A 262 -2.00 6.62 9.81
N THR A 263 -2.15 7.20 10.99
CA THR A 263 -3.41 7.26 11.75
C THR A 263 -3.36 8.44 12.72
N ASP A 264 -4.32 8.53 13.63
CA ASP A 264 -4.31 9.51 14.72
C ASP A 264 -4.44 8.86 16.11
N ALA A 265 -4.02 9.60 17.14
CA ALA A 265 -4.06 9.14 18.52
C ALA A 265 -5.46 8.72 18.99
N ARG A 266 -6.53 9.34 18.45
CA ARG A 266 -7.92 8.99 18.80
C ARG A 266 -8.32 7.65 18.22
N ALA A 267 -7.87 7.33 17.01
CA ALA A 267 -8.06 6.03 16.39
C ALA A 267 -7.35 4.92 17.17
N LEU A 268 -6.12 5.16 17.64
CA LEU A 268 -5.37 4.19 18.43
C LEU A 268 -6.02 3.88 19.77
N ALA A 269 -6.66 4.85 20.40
CA ALA A 269 -7.38 4.64 21.66
C ALA A 269 -8.64 3.76 21.54
N ARG A 270 -9.03 3.37 20.32
CA ARG A 270 -10.19 2.52 20.03
C ARG A 270 -9.82 1.08 19.62
N LEU A 271 -8.53 0.78 19.50
CA LEU A 271 -8.00 -0.57 19.26
C LEU A 271 -7.94 -1.35 20.57
#